data_AF-A0A8H6I6L9-F1
#
_entry.id   AF-A0A8H6I6L9-F1
#
_cell.length_a   1.000
_cell.length_b   1.000
_cell.length_c   1.000
_cell.angle_alpha   90.00
_cell.angle_beta   90.00
_cell.angle_gamma   90.00
#
_symmetry.space_group_name_H-M   'P 1'
#
loop_
_entity.id
_entity.type
_entity.pdbx_description
1 polymer ?
#
loop_
_entity_poly.entity_id
_entity_poly.type
_entity_poly.pdbx_seq_one_letter_code
_entity_poly.pdbx_strand_id
1 'polypeptide(L)'
;MMTEEPFKTVSEVFAPTNFTAPATRALVEQCGTPFAFGYDKQLASRILELQHDIRMLKTCRNSNRPVNRLPAEVLSHIFLILFWTVQAEAAENQKVFWIYATHVCRQWRAVALGCAALWCDFAFDMHGELMRTILPRSKNLPISVSLKCDGATDMEALGEVLSHTTRICHLDLSSAGCDLPSYSLALELMGSSAPLLTTLSVSYATLMEEERLPENWLKGGLPALKYLKLKNFELDWARVPFSPALTTLHLEQSDSTNPDFAEMLQTFRGLPLLENLILCGKFPQDGFQPRMKPMTFSYLKHLSLTGWGHLIGNFLLGIRVPKTTFIDITFNGEHEWTSEVNACVASIRELWRDDPLEWAKDSLEFINFTAVANSHLNFAFRFDDVPEALDWEHHDNPHLNINFLFSSPGSPDLEFLSSFREHFNLNSLSMLHYTNNSHLACRSVLEEFFAHLPILHSIAFWGCDMSDFLHILDDDPACAVTQPSEEGSAVNSTAVTPCFPALHLLKIEDQHFKGNRIDTIIRVLGKRPKGHGIAFLSIHDCANIDEMDAERIKEALPDLDSFDWSKKDLQDELEF
;
A
#
# COMPACT_ATOMS: atom_id res chain seq x y z
N MET A 1 48.37 -1.17 57.46
CA MET A 1 49.65 -1.08 56.72
C MET A 1 49.49 -1.85 55.43
N MET A 2 49.00 -1.17 54.39
CA MET A 2 49.03 -1.69 53.02
C MET A 2 50.44 -1.45 52.50
N THR A 3 51.12 -2.53 52.11
CA THR A 3 52.42 -2.50 51.43
C THR A 3 52.17 -2.12 49.98
N GLU A 4 52.62 -0.94 49.57
CA GLU A 4 52.70 -0.54 48.16
C GLU A 4 53.66 -1.49 47.43
N GLU A 5 53.16 -2.22 46.43
CA GLU A 5 54.03 -2.88 45.44
C GLU A 5 54.71 -1.78 44.59
N PRO A 6 56.03 -1.86 44.33
CA PRO A 6 56.69 -0.89 43.48
C PRO A 6 56.23 -1.05 42.03
N PHE A 7 55.79 0.05 41.41
CA PHE A 7 55.52 0.12 39.97
C PHE A 7 56.75 -0.35 39.18
N LYS A 8 56.63 -1.47 38.46
CA LYS A 8 57.63 -1.91 37.49
C LYS A 8 57.85 -0.80 36.46
N THR A 9 59.09 -0.39 36.26
CA THR A 9 59.46 0.55 35.19
C THR A 9 59.12 -0.07 33.83
N VAL A 10 58.74 0.75 32.85
CA VAL A 10 58.37 0.33 31.48
C VAL A 10 59.42 -0.60 30.85
N SER A 11 60.69 -0.47 31.24
CA SER A 11 61.81 -1.33 30.86
C SER A 11 61.68 -2.80 31.28
N GLU A 12 60.97 -3.11 32.37
CA GLU A 12 60.80 -4.50 32.86
C GLU A 12 59.65 -5.25 32.16
N VAL A 13 58.69 -4.52 31.57
CA VAL A 13 57.56 -5.10 30.84
C VAL A 13 57.98 -5.55 29.43
N PHE A 14 59.02 -4.92 28.86
CA PHE A 14 59.52 -5.19 27.52
C PHE A 14 60.99 -5.64 27.56
N ALA A 15 61.26 -6.85 28.04
CA ALA A 15 62.58 -7.46 27.86
C ALA A 15 62.93 -7.48 26.34
N PRO A 16 64.13 -7.04 25.92
CA PRO A 16 64.51 -6.88 24.51
C PRO A 16 64.54 -8.20 23.70
N THR A 17 64.27 -9.33 24.34
CA THR A 17 64.37 -10.69 23.81
C THR A 17 63.20 -11.12 22.93
N ASN A 18 62.05 -10.43 22.95
CA ASN A 18 60.87 -10.84 22.16
C ASN A 18 60.78 -10.18 20.76
N PHE A 19 61.66 -9.25 20.42
CA PHE A 19 61.64 -8.58 19.11
C PHE A 19 62.59 -9.30 18.13
N THR A 20 62.04 -9.83 17.03
CA THR A 20 62.82 -10.57 16.01
C THR A 20 63.57 -9.66 15.05
N ALA A 21 63.05 -8.46 14.77
CA ALA A 21 63.66 -7.52 13.83
C ALA A 21 64.78 -6.68 14.49
N PRO A 22 66.04 -6.70 13.98
CA PRO A 22 67.18 -6.00 14.57
C PRO A 22 66.95 -4.50 14.78
N ALA A 23 66.31 -3.83 13.83
CA ALA A 23 66.02 -2.39 13.90
C ALA A 23 64.99 -2.05 15.01
N THR A 24 64.02 -2.92 15.26
CA THR A 24 63.03 -2.72 16.33
C THR A 24 63.69 -2.92 17.69
N ARG A 25 64.57 -3.92 17.82
CA ARG A 25 65.34 -4.19 19.03
C ARG A 25 66.24 -3.01 19.41
N ALA A 26 67.01 -2.51 18.45
CA ALA A 26 67.93 -1.38 18.65
C ALA A 26 67.22 -0.09 19.11
N LEU A 27 65.97 0.12 18.69
CA LEU A 27 65.16 1.26 19.16
C LEU A 27 64.67 1.04 20.58
N VAL A 28 64.10 -0.12 20.91
CA VAL A 28 63.60 -0.39 22.28
C VAL A 28 64.72 -0.30 23.32
N GLU A 29 65.94 -0.72 22.97
CA GLU A 29 67.13 -0.60 23.83
C GLU A 29 67.55 0.84 24.15
N GLN A 30 67.09 1.83 23.37
CA GLN A 30 67.36 3.27 23.60
C GLN A 30 66.31 3.96 24.49
N CYS A 31 65.26 3.24 24.89
CA CYS A 31 64.17 3.76 25.72
C CYS A 31 64.68 4.21 27.10
N GLY A 32 64.38 5.46 27.49
CA GLY A 32 64.79 6.02 28.78
C GLY A 32 66.20 6.64 28.81
N THR A 33 66.88 6.77 27.67
CA THR A 33 68.19 7.43 27.61
C THR A 33 68.04 8.96 27.61
N PRO A 34 68.79 9.72 28.45
CA PRO A 34 68.60 11.18 28.64
C PRO A 34 68.87 12.07 27.41
N PHE A 35 69.42 11.51 26.33
CA PHE A 35 69.91 12.25 25.16
C PHE A 35 69.17 11.93 23.86
N ALA A 36 68.06 11.17 23.91
CA ALA A 36 67.39 10.69 22.71
C ALA A 36 66.43 11.74 22.10
N PHE A 37 66.98 12.89 21.71
CA PHE A 37 66.25 13.90 20.95
C PHE A 37 65.77 13.29 19.63
N GLY A 38 64.45 13.14 19.48
CA GLY A 38 63.84 12.51 18.31
C GLY A 38 63.53 11.01 18.43
N TYR A 39 63.70 10.39 19.60
CA TYR A 39 63.35 8.99 19.87
C TYR A 39 61.90 8.66 19.49
N ASP A 40 60.94 9.49 19.95
CA ASP A 40 59.52 9.30 19.63
C ASP A 40 59.26 9.35 18.12
N LYS A 41 60.00 10.18 17.38
CA LYS A 41 59.92 10.28 15.93
C LYS A 41 60.46 9.01 15.25
N GLN A 42 61.55 8.44 15.76
CA GLN A 42 62.11 7.18 15.25
C GLN A 42 61.21 5.99 15.57
N LEU A 43 60.64 5.94 16.78
CA LEU A 43 59.66 4.92 17.17
C LEU A 43 58.40 4.99 16.32
N ALA A 44 57.85 6.19 16.11
CA ALA A 44 56.71 6.41 15.22
C ALA A 44 57.01 5.98 13.78
N SER A 45 58.19 6.32 13.24
CA SER A 45 58.63 5.89 11.91
C SER A 45 58.69 4.36 11.80
N ARG A 46 59.27 3.68 12.80
CA ARG A 46 59.38 2.22 12.79
C ARG A 46 58.02 1.53 12.89
N ILE A 47 57.10 2.07 13.68
CA ILE A 47 55.72 1.58 13.75
C ILE A 47 55.06 1.68 12.36
N LEU A 48 55.21 2.81 11.66
CA LEU A 48 54.66 3.00 10.31
C LEU A 48 55.24 2.01 9.28
N GLU A 49 56.55 1.74 9.33
CA GLU A 49 57.22 0.74 8.48
C GLU A 49 56.66 -0.67 8.72
N LEU A 50 56.61 -1.12 9.98
CA LEU A 50 56.10 -2.46 10.31
C LEU A 50 54.63 -2.60 9.93
N GLN A 51 53.82 -1.55 10.13
CA GLN A 51 52.43 -1.52 9.67
C GLN A 51 52.33 -1.59 8.14
N HIS A 52 53.27 -0.98 7.40
CA HIS A 52 53.35 -1.13 5.95
C HIS A 52 53.66 -2.58 5.54
N ASP A 53 54.67 -3.20 6.13
CA ASP A 53 55.06 -4.59 5.82
C ASP A 53 53.93 -5.58 6.11
N ILE A 54 53.27 -5.44 7.27
CA ILE A 54 52.11 -6.26 7.64
C ILE A 54 50.98 -6.09 6.61
N ARG A 55 50.70 -4.87 6.14
CA ARG A 55 49.68 -4.62 5.10
C ARG A 55 50.06 -5.27 3.77
N MET A 56 51.33 -5.25 3.39
CA MET A 56 51.82 -5.90 2.16
C MET A 56 51.70 -7.42 2.23
N LEU A 57 52.11 -8.04 3.35
CA LEU A 57 51.97 -9.49 3.55
C LEU A 57 50.51 -9.94 3.57
N LYS A 58 49.62 -9.19 4.24
CA LYS A 58 48.17 -9.43 4.21
C LYS A 58 47.61 -9.35 2.79
N THR A 59 48.07 -8.38 2.00
CA THR A 59 47.66 -8.22 0.59
C THR A 59 48.08 -9.44 -0.23
N CYS A 60 49.34 -9.88 -0.15
CA CYS A 60 49.83 -11.06 -0.86
C CYS A 60 49.07 -12.34 -0.48
N ARG A 61 48.81 -12.54 0.83
CA ARG A 61 48.02 -13.67 1.31
C ARG A 61 46.60 -13.66 0.73
N ASN A 62 45.97 -12.48 0.68
CA ASN A 62 44.62 -12.33 0.16
C ASN A 62 44.56 -12.57 -1.35
N SER A 63 45.51 -12.03 -2.14
CA SER A 63 45.58 -12.26 -3.59
C SER A 63 45.74 -13.74 -3.97
N ASN A 64 46.25 -14.57 -3.07
CA ASN A 64 46.37 -16.02 -3.26
C ASN A 64 45.09 -16.81 -2.95
N ARG A 65 44.05 -16.19 -2.38
CA ARG A 65 42.76 -16.87 -2.11
C ARG A 65 42.00 -17.10 -3.41
N PRO A 66 41.31 -18.25 -3.59
CA PRO A 66 40.57 -18.57 -4.82
C PRO A 66 39.60 -17.47 -5.26
N VAL A 67 38.83 -16.90 -4.33
CA VAL A 67 37.85 -15.84 -4.63
C VAL A 67 38.49 -14.55 -5.17
N ASN A 68 39.75 -14.27 -4.82
CA ASN A 68 40.48 -13.09 -5.28
C ASN A 68 41.18 -13.30 -6.63
N ARG A 69 41.10 -14.50 -7.20
CA ARG A 69 41.54 -14.78 -8.58
C ARG A 69 40.44 -14.53 -9.61
N LEU A 70 39.21 -14.27 -9.15
CA LEU A 70 38.11 -13.91 -10.03
C LEU A 70 38.41 -12.55 -10.73
N PRO A 71 38.03 -12.40 -12.01
CA PRO A 71 38.08 -11.11 -12.69
C PRO A 71 37.28 -10.04 -11.94
N ALA A 72 37.67 -8.78 -12.11
CA ALA A 72 37.02 -7.65 -11.43
C ALA A 72 35.54 -7.55 -11.81
N GLU A 73 35.19 -7.85 -13.05
CA GLU A 73 33.83 -7.84 -13.60
C GLU A 73 32.94 -8.87 -12.90
N VAL A 74 33.48 -10.08 -12.65
CA VAL A 74 32.75 -11.15 -11.95
C VAL A 74 32.53 -10.76 -10.49
N LEU A 75 33.55 -10.20 -9.83
CA LEU A 75 33.40 -9.69 -8.46
C LEU A 75 32.39 -8.54 -8.39
N SER A 76 32.41 -7.60 -9.35
CA SER A 76 31.41 -6.54 -9.46
C SER A 76 30.00 -7.09 -9.62
N HIS A 77 29.81 -8.12 -10.45
CA HIS A 77 28.51 -8.74 -10.63
C HIS A 77 28.02 -9.43 -9.36
N ILE A 78 28.90 -10.14 -8.65
CA ILE A 78 28.59 -10.73 -7.33
C ILE A 78 28.17 -9.64 -6.33
N PHE A 79 28.87 -8.51 -6.31
CA PHE A 79 28.51 -7.39 -5.41
C PHE A 79 27.17 -6.75 -5.78
N LEU A 80 26.84 -6.68 -7.07
CA LEU A 80 25.52 -6.21 -7.51
C LEU A 80 24.42 -7.19 -7.09
N ILE A 81 24.65 -8.50 -7.22
CA ILE A 81 23.69 -9.50 -6.72
C ILE A 81 23.50 -9.32 -5.21
N LEU A 82 24.59 -9.18 -4.44
CA LEU A 82 24.52 -8.91 -3.00
C LEU A 82 23.71 -7.63 -2.69
N PHE A 83 23.89 -6.58 -3.49
CA PHE A 83 23.12 -5.34 -3.35
C PHE A 83 21.63 -5.61 -3.51
N TRP A 84 21.21 -6.25 -4.60
CA TRP A 84 19.79 -6.49 -4.89
C TRP A 84 19.14 -7.51 -3.95
N THR A 85 19.84 -8.58 -3.56
CA THR A 85 19.27 -9.59 -2.66
C THR A 85 19.03 -9.04 -1.26
N VAL A 86 19.98 -8.25 -0.73
CA VAL A 86 19.84 -7.67 0.60
C VAL A 86 18.84 -6.51 0.60
N GLN A 87 18.73 -5.74 -0.49
CA GLN A 87 17.73 -4.68 -0.60
C GLN A 87 16.28 -5.22 -0.53
N ALA A 88 16.03 -6.41 -1.08
CA ALA A 88 14.71 -7.05 -1.03
C ALA A 88 14.32 -7.58 0.37
N GLU A 89 15.30 -7.94 1.19
CA GLU A 89 15.10 -8.56 2.51
C GLU A 89 15.33 -7.59 3.69
N ALA A 90 15.91 -6.41 3.43
CA ALA A 90 16.32 -5.48 4.48
C ALA A 90 15.15 -4.67 5.05
N ALA A 91 14.98 -4.72 6.38
CA ALA A 91 14.23 -3.71 7.13
C ALA A 91 14.82 -2.31 6.89
N GLU A 92 14.02 -1.24 7.07
CA GLU A 92 14.38 0.14 6.72
C GLU A 92 15.76 0.60 7.24
N ASN A 93 16.22 0.05 8.37
CA ASN A 93 17.47 0.41 9.04
C ASN A 93 18.73 -0.30 8.50
N GLN A 94 18.62 -1.13 7.45
CA GLN A 94 19.70 -2.00 6.95
C GLN A 94 20.09 -1.75 5.48
N LYS A 95 19.93 -0.52 4.96
CA LYS A 95 20.07 -0.26 3.51
C LYS A 95 21.52 -0.19 2.98
N VAL A 96 22.54 -0.27 3.84
CA VAL A 96 23.96 0.02 3.46
C VAL A 96 24.88 -1.23 3.49
N PHE A 97 24.33 -2.44 3.65
CA PHE A 97 25.14 -3.65 3.89
C PHE A 97 26.13 -3.99 2.77
N TRP A 98 25.83 -3.64 1.53
CA TRP A 98 26.76 -3.87 0.41
C TRP A 98 28.10 -3.12 0.60
N ILE A 99 28.14 -2.04 1.41
CA ILE A 99 29.39 -1.35 1.76
C ILE A 99 30.37 -2.28 2.48
N TYR A 100 29.91 -3.32 3.20
CA TYR A 100 30.79 -4.30 3.83
C TYR A 100 31.72 -4.99 2.82
N ALA A 101 31.32 -5.12 1.54
CA ALA A 101 32.20 -5.60 0.48
C ALA A 101 33.46 -4.73 0.33
N THR A 102 33.34 -3.42 0.59
CA THR A 102 34.47 -2.47 0.58
C THR A 102 35.42 -2.58 1.78
N HIS A 103 35.05 -3.37 2.80
CA HIS A 103 35.81 -3.57 4.04
C HIS A 103 36.49 -4.95 4.14
N VAL A 104 36.20 -5.89 3.23
CA VAL A 104 36.76 -7.26 3.26
C VAL A 104 38.27 -7.25 3.00
N CYS A 105 38.71 -6.72 1.86
CA CYS A 105 40.13 -6.62 1.51
C CYS A 105 40.38 -5.50 0.50
N ARG A 106 41.67 -5.16 0.27
CA ARG A 106 42.07 -4.07 -0.64
C ARG A 106 41.57 -4.27 -2.07
N GLN A 107 41.56 -5.52 -2.57
CA GLN A 107 41.08 -5.84 -3.92
C GLN A 107 39.57 -5.65 -4.04
N TRP A 108 38.80 -6.20 -3.10
CA TRP A 108 37.34 -6.04 -3.09
C TRP A 108 36.95 -4.58 -2.96
N ARG A 109 37.65 -3.84 -2.09
CA ARG A 109 37.51 -2.39 -1.98
C ARG A 109 37.74 -1.70 -3.32
N ALA A 110 38.85 -1.99 -4.00
CA ALA A 110 39.15 -1.37 -5.30
C ALA A 110 38.07 -1.69 -6.36
N VAL A 111 37.61 -2.94 -6.42
CA VAL A 111 36.57 -3.39 -7.36
C VAL A 111 35.22 -2.74 -7.05
N ALA A 112 34.77 -2.80 -5.79
CA ALA A 112 33.49 -2.24 -5.37
C ALA A 112 33.45 -0.71 -5.52
N LEU A 113 34.52 0.00 -5.14
CA LEU A 113 34.63 1.45 -5.35
C LEU A 113 34.70 1.82 -6.85
N GLY A 114 35.25 0.94 -7.70
CA GLY A 114 35.35 1.15 -9.15
C GLY A 114 34.08 0.82 -9.94
N CYS A 115 33.20 -0.01 -9.36
CA CYS A 115 31.94 -0.45 -9.94
C CYS A 115 30.85 0.61 -9.73
N ALA A 116 30.71 1.52 -10.70
CA ALA A 116 29.81 2.67 -10.59
C ALA A 116 28.33 2.29 -10.34
N ALA A 117 27.87 1.14 -10.86
CA ALA A 117 26.50 0.67 -10.69
C ALA A 117 26.09 0.42 -9.23
N LEU A 118 27.03 0.07 -8.34
CA LEU A 118 26.78 -0.05 -6.89
C LEU A 118 26.49 1.32 -6.24
N TRP A 119 26.86 2.40 -6.92
CA TRP A 119 26.72 3.76 -6.45
C TRP A 119 25.71 4.48 -7.34
N CYS A 120 24.59 3.87 -7.72
CA CYS A 120 23.57 4.54 -8.54
C CYS A 120 22.17 4.55 -7.92
N ASP A 121 21.92 3.76 -6.87
CA ASP A 121 20.63 3.71 -6.18
C ASP A 121 20.81 3.99 -4.70
N PHE A 122 20.13 5.03 -4.21
CA PHE A 122 20.29 5.54 -2.86
C PHE A 122 18.92 5.75 -2.23
N ALA A 123 18.62 4.91 -1.23
CA ALA A 123 17.46 5.04 -0.37
C ALA A 123 17.95 5.30 1.06
N PHE A 124 18.38 6.52 1.38
CA PHE A 124 19.04 6.81 2.67
C PHE A 124 18.53 8.07 3.33
N ASP A 125 18.54 8.06 4.66
CA ASP A 125 18.46 9.28 5.46
C ASP A 125 19.72 10.11 5.21
N MET A 126 19.51 11.37 4.89
CA MET A 126 20.49 12.27 4.28
C MET A 126 21.64 12.63 5.24
N HIS A 127 22.71 11.85 5.25
CA HIS A 127 24.01 12.34 5.73
C HIS A 127 24.79 12.94 4.54
N GLY A 128 24.97 14.26 4.52
CA GLY A 128 25.61 14.97 3.40
C GLY A 128 27.01 14.47 3.03
N GLU A 129 27.76 13.91 3.99
CA GLU A 129 29.07 13.28 3.72
C GLU A 129 28.97 12.02 2.84
N LEU A 130 27.91 11.23 3.02
CA LEU A 130 27.69 10.02 2.25
C LEU A 130 27.38 10.39 0.78
N MET A 131 26.58 11.43 0.56
CA MET A 131 26.27 11.91 -0.79
C MET A 131 27.49 12.42 -1.54
N ARG A 132 28.31 13.25 -0.89
CA ARG A 132 29.58 13.75 -1.45
C ARG A 132 30.56 12.61 -1.77
N THR A 133 30.39 11.46 -1.11
CA THR A 133 31.16 10.24 -1.40
C THR A 133 30.57 9.43 -2.57
N ILE A 134 29.25 9.35 -2.64
CA ILE A 134 28.48 8.54 -3.57
C ILE A 134 28.51 9.14 -4.98
N LEU A 135 28.21 10.44 -5.11
CA LEU A 135 28.06 11.11 -6.40
C LEU A 135 29.30 10.94 -7.29
N PRO A 136 30.55 11.15 -6.81
CA PRO A 136 31.74 10.92 -7.62
C PRO A 136 31.92 9.45 -8.05
N ARG A 137 31.44 8.48 -7.25
CA ARG A 137 31.59 7.04 -7.52
C ARG A 137 30.57 6.53 -8.54
N SER A 138 29.41 7.17 -8.63
CA SER A 138 28.37 6.92 -9.63
C SER A 138 28.81 7.26 -11.08
N LYS A 139 29.90 8.02 -11.23
CA LYS A 139 30.45 8.49 -12.52
C LYS A 139 29.38 9.21 -13.35
N ASN A 140 29.07 8.72 -14.56
CA ASN A 140 28.07 9.30 -15.46
C ASN A 140 26.83 8.42 -15.62
N LEU A 141 26.67 7.40 -14.77
CA LEU A 141 25.50 6.52 -14.85
C LEU A 141 24.23 7.24 -14.36
N PRO A 142 23.04 6.81 -14.82
CA PRO A 142 21.78 7.27 -14.27
C PRO A 142 21.67 6.96 -12.78
N ILE A 143 21.07 7.87 -12.01
CA ILE A 143 20.93 7.75 -10.56
C ILE A 143 19.47 7.74 -10.11
N SER A 144 19.19 6.90 -9.13
CA SER A 144 17.93 6.78 -8.39
C SER A 144 18.13 7.35 -6.99
N VAL A 145 17.26 8.27 -6.60
CA VAL A 145 17.34 9.01 -5.34
C VAL A 145 15.99 8.89 -4.64
N SER A 146 15.96 8.19 -3.49
CA SER A 146 14.79 8.12 -2.60
C SER A 146 15.21 8.59 -1.22
N LEU A 147 14.62 9.71 -0.79
CA LEU A 147 15.00 10.38 0.45
C LEU A 147 13.76 10.56 1.31
N LYS A 148 13.89 10.11 2.56
CA LYS A 148 12.95 10.43 3.62
C LYS A 148 13.58 11.54 4.45
N CYS A 149 13.13 12.77 4.22
CA CYS A 149 13.66 13.91 4.92
C CYS A 149 13.08 13.96 6.33
N ASP A 150 13.98 13.99 7.32
CA ASP A 150 13.71 14.38 8.68
C ASP A 150 14.28 15.79 8.96
N GLY A 151 14.06 16.30 10.18
CA GLY A 151 14.52 17.63 10.57
C GLY A 151 16.05 17.79 10.60
N ALA A 152 16.80 16.71 10.38
CA ALA A 152 18.26 16.67 10.33
C ALA A 152 18.82 16.62 8.89
N THR A 153 17.96 16.68 7.87
CA THR A 153 18.36 16.60 6.46
C THR A 153 19.29 17.75 6.06
N ASP A 154 20.46 17.41 5.49
CA ASP A 154 21.38 18.38 4.87
C ASP A 154 20.81 18.88 3.53
N MET A 155 20.11 20.02 3.56
CA MET A 155 19.49 20.65 2.39
C MET A 155 20.50 21.12 1.34
N GLU A 156 21.73 21.44 1.74
CA GLU A 156 22.79 21.82 0.81
C GLU A 156 23.24 20.59 0.00
N ALA A 157 23.41 19.44 0.67
CA ALA A 157 23.70 18.18 -0.01
C ALA A 157 22.56 17.73 -0.94
N LEU A 158 21.30 17.95 -0.55
CA LEU A 158 20.14 17.70 -1.43
C LEU A 158 20.23 18.57 -2.68
N GLY A 159 20.49 19.87 -2.53
CA GLY A 159 20.69 20.79 -3.64
C GLY A 159 21.82 20.36 -4.59
N GLU A 160 22.94 19.88 -4.05
CA GLU A 160 24.06 19.34 -4.85
C GLU A 160 23.62 18.16 -5.72
N VAL A 161 22.80 17.26 -5.19
CA VAL A 161 22.30 16.09 -5.95
C VAL A 161 21.29 16.52 -7.00
N LEU A 162 20.35 17.38 -6.64
CA LEU A 162 19.33 17.88 -7.55
C LEU A 162 19.93 18.68 -8.71
N SER A 163 21.10 19.30 -8.52
CA SER A 163 21.87 19.94 -9.61
C SER A 163 22.34 18.97 -10.70
N HIS A 164 22.41 17.66 -10.42
CA HIS A 164 22.75 16.62 -11.39
C HIS A 164 21.52 16.11 -12.17
N THR A 165 20.57 17.00 -12.46
CA THR A 165 19.23 16.71 -13.00
C THR A 165 19.25 15.86 -14.28
N THR A 166 20.28 15.98 -15.11
CA THR A 166 20.41 15.22 -16.37
C THR A 166 20.66 13.73 -16.17
N ARG A 167 21.07 13.33 -14.97
CA ARG A 167 21.41 11.94 -14.62
C ARG A 167 20.34 11.27 -13.79
N ILE A 168 19.45 12.04 -13.15
CA ILE A 168 18.42 11.49 -12.26
C ILE A 168 17.35 10.80 -13.10
N CYS A 169 17.12 9.51 -12.83
CA CYS A 169 16.08 8.72 -13.49
C CYS A 169 14.89 8.40 -12.57
N HIS A 170 15.11 8.36 -11.26
CA HIS A 170 14.06 8.27 -10.24
C HIS A 170 14.36 9.26 -9.12
N LEU A 171 13.37 10.06 -8.76
CA LEU A 171 13.43 10.99 -7.63
C LEU A 171 12.20 10.79 -6.76
N ASP A 172 12.40 10.42 -5.50
CA ASP A 172 11.38 10.34 -4.47
C ASP A 172 11.84 11.13 -3.25
N LEU A 173 11.11 12.20 -2.94
CA LEU A 173 11.33 13.07 -1.81
C LEU A 173 10.10 12.98 -0.92
N SER A 174 10.23 12.37 0.24
CA SER A 174 9.16 12.24 1.22
C SER A 174 9.57 12.90 2.53
N SER A 175 8.68 13.66 3.14
CA SER A 175 8.93 14.32 4.42
C SER A 175 8.25 13.53 5.55
N ALA A 176 8.93 13.36 6.68
CA ALA A 176 8.40 12.70 7.87
C ALA A 176 8.44 13.64 9.08
N GLY A 177 7.39 14.43 9.29
CA GLY A 177 7.24 15.30 10.47
C GLY A 177 6.72 16.70 10.16
N CYS A 178 6.35 17.43 11.22
CA CYS A 178 5.67 18.73 11.15
C CYS A 178 6.60 19.95 11.10
N ASP A 179 7.91 19.78 11.34
CA ASP A 179 8.89 20.87 11.44
C ASP A 179 10.03 20.70 10.41
N LEU A 180 9.68 20.63 9.12
CA LEU A 180 10.66 20.31 8.05
C LEU A 180 10.95 21.50 7.11
N PRO A 181 12.21 21.64 6.66
CA PRO A 181 12.62 22.70 5.77
C PRO A 181 11.93 22.59 4.42
N SER A 182 11.66 23.75 3.81
CA SER A 182 10.94 23.79 2.55
C SER A 182 11.72 23.15 1.39
N TYR A 183 11.06 22.35 0.55
CA TYR A 183 11.70 21.77 -0.65
C TYR A 183 11.86 22.78 -1.78
N SER A 184 11.13 23.89 -1.76
CA SER A 184 11.13 24.91 -2.81
C SER A 184 12.53 25.32 -3.25
N LEU A 185 13.41 25.66 -2.30
CA LEU A 185 14.79 26.06 -2.56
C LEU A 185 15.65 24.93 -3.16
N ALA A 186 15.45 23.69 -2.72
CA ALA A 186 16.20 22.55 -3.26
C ALA A 186 15.72 22.22 -4.68
N LEU A 187 14.42 22.32 -4.94
CA LEU A 187 13.83 22.12 -6.25
C LEU A 187 14.21 23.22 -7.25
N GLU A 188 14.49 24.45 -6.78
CA GLU A 188 15.03 25.54 -7.60
C GLU A 188 16.42 25.21 -8.19
N LEU A 189 17.19 24.37 -7.49
CA LEU A 189 18.51 23.93 -7.95
C LEU A 189 18.44 22.84 -9.02
N MET A 190 17.26 22.27 -9.28
CA MET A 190 17.09 21.43 -10.47
C MET A 190 17.23 22.28 -11.73
N GLY A 191 18.00 21.76 -12.67
CA GLY A 191 18.13 22.33 -14.00
C GLY A 191 16.77 22.40 -14.72
N SER A 192 16.74 23.14 -15.82
CA SER A 192 15.50 23.35 -16.57
C SER A 192 14.94 22.09 -17.24
N SER A 193 15.70 21.00 -17.38
CA SER A 193 15.23 19.76 -17.99
C SER A 193 15.81 18.53 -17.29
N ALA A 194 14.98 17.49 -17.15
CA ALA A 194 15.36 16.17 -16.65
C ALA A 194 15.06 15.10 -17.70
N PRO A 195 15.95 14.88 -18.70
CA PRO A 195 15.68 14.04 -19.85
C PRO A 195 15.56 12.54 -19.53
N LEU A 196 16.17 12.08 -18.44
CA LEU A 196 16.15 10.68 -18.02
C LEU A 196 15.12 10.39 -16.91
N LEU A 197 14.46 11.41 -16.37
CA LEU A 197 13.57 11.26 -15.22
C LEU A 197 12.30 10.52 -15.63
N THR A 198 12.11 9.32 -15.08
CA THR A 198 10.96 8.45 -15.35
C THR A 198 9.97 8.44 -14.19
N THR A 199 10.45 8.62 -12.96
CA THR A 199 9.63 8.68 -11.74
C THR A 199 9.98 9.94 -10.97
N LEU A 200 8.96 10.72 -10.63
CA LEU A 200 9.05 11.88 -9.76
C LEU A 200 7.97 11.79 -8.68
N SER A 201 8.38 11.70 -7.43
CA SER A 201 7.51 11.70 -6.26
C SER A 201 8.02 12.77 -5.30
N VAL A 202 7.16 13.72 -4.94
CA VAL A 202 7.47 14.74 -3.94
C VAL A 202 6.28 14.83 -3.00
N SER A 203 6.53 14.61 -1.70
CA SER A 203 5.50 14.56 -0.68
C SER A 203 5.89 15.39 0.52
N TYR A 204 5.04 16.36 0.87
CA TYR A 204 5.21 17.23 2.03
C TYR A 204 4.18 16.86 3.12
N ALA A 205 4.63 16.61 4.36
CA ALA A 205 3.79 16.08 5.43
C ALA A 205 2.97 17.13 6.19
N THR A 206 3.36 18.40 6.16
CA THR A 206 2.67 19.45 6.93
C THR A 206 1.33 19.78 6.30
N LEU A 207 0.27 19.74 7.13
CA LEU A 207 -1.09 20.11 6.74
C LEU A 207 -1.39 21.62 6.91
N MET A 208 -0.47 22.37 7.51
CA MET A 208 -0.69 23.79 7.85
C MET A 208 -0.27 24.77 6.75
N GLU A 209 0.71 24.41 5.93
CA GLU A 209 1.25 25.26 4.87
C GLU A 209 1.53 24.41 3.63
N GLU A 210 1.05 24.87 2.48
CA GLU A 210 1.29 24.22 1.20
C GLU A 210 2.55 24.79 0.55
N GLU A 211 3.30 23.92 -0.12
CA GLU A 211 4.49 24.36 -0.84
C GLU A 211 4.19 24.74 -2.29
N ARG A 212 4.83 25.81 -2.77
CA ARG A 212 4.81 26.15 -4.20
C ARG A 212 5.96 25.50 -4.92
N LEU A 213 5.66 24.95 -6.10
CA LEU A 213 6.70 24.58 -7.05
C LEU A 213 7.41 25.84 -7.59
N PRO A 214 8.74 25.79 -7.82
CA PRO A 214 9.48 26.91 -8.38
C PRO A 214 8.92 27.39 -9.73
N GLU A 215 8.98 28.70 -10.01
CA GLU A 215 8.37 29.26 -11.23
C GLU A 215 8.94 28.69 -12.54
N ASN A 216 10.20 28.26 -12.55
CA ASN A 216 10.89 27.70 -13.71
C ASN A 216 11.13 26.19 -13.60
N TRP A 217 10.40 25.54 -12.68
CA TRP A 217 10.58 24.13 -12.39
C TRP A 217 10.40 23.27 -13.64
N LEU A 218 11.52 22.70 -14.12
CA LEU A 218 11.57 21.74 -15.21
C LEU A 218 10.90 22.19 -16.53
N LYS A 219 10.82 23.52 -16.79
CA LYS A 219 10.20 24.11 -18.00
C LYS A 219 10.74 23.59 -19.34
N GLY A 220 11.97 23.10 -19.37
CA GLY A 220 12.60 22.43 -20.51
C GLY A 220 12.06 21.03 -20.78
N GLY A 221 11.11 20.55 -19.99
CA GLY A 221 10.34 19.33 -20.23
C GLY A 221 10.89 18.10 -19.51
N LEU A 222 9.97 17.16 -19.31
CA LEU A 222 10.17 15.86 -18.65
C LEU A 222 9.83 14.71 -19.62
N PRO A 223 10.54 14.59 -20.76
CA PRO A 223 10.08 13.77 -21.89
C PRO A 223 9.97 12.28 -21.57
N ALA A 224 10.74 11.77 -20.61
CA ALA A 224 10.73 10.36 -20.22
C ALA A 224 9.83 10.04 -19.01
N LEU A 225 9.16 11.05 -18.43
CA LEU A 225 8.41 10.88 -17.19
C LEU A 225 7.17 10.02 -17.40
N LYS A 226 7.06 8.98 -16.59
CA LYS A 226 5.96 8.01 -16.58
C LYS A 226 5.14 8.08 -15.30
N TYR A 227 5.77 8.38 -14.18
CA TYR A 227 5.12 8.47 -12.87
C TYR A 227 5.35 9.84 -12.24
N LEU A 228 4.26 10.52 -11.88
CA LEU A 228 4.28 11.78 -11.14
C LEU A 228 3.39 11.67 -9.90
N LYS A 229 3.97 11.88 -8.71
CA LYS A 229 3.26 12.04 -7.45
C LYS A 229 3.61 13.38 -6.82
N LEU A 230 2.60 14.19 -6.51
CA LEU A 230 2.74 15.45 -5.79
C LEU A 230 1.74 15.47 -4.64
N LYS A 231 2.26 15.52 -3.41
CA LYS A 231 1.46 15.57 -2.18
C LYS A 231 1.71 16.88 -1.42
N ASN A 232 0.64 17.64 -1.16
CA ASN A 232 0.59 18.92 -0.46
C ASN A 232 1.40 20.05 -1.14
N PHE A 233 1.30 20.14 -2.48
CA PHE A 233 1.91 21.19 -3.30
C PHE A 233 0.88 22.04 -4.04
N GLU A 234 0.93 23.37 -3.93
CA GLU A 234 0.17 24.28 -4.79
C GLU A 234 0.56 24.09 -6.27
N LEU A 235 -0.43 23.82 -7.12
CA LEU A 235 -0.25 23.46 -8.52
C LEU A 235 -0.86 24.51 -9.44
N ASP A 236 -0.01 25.20 -10.21
CA ASP A 236 -0.41 25.92 -11.42
C ASP A 236 -0.36 24.94 -12.60
N TRP A 237 -1.52 24.41 -12.99
CA TRP A 237 -1.67 23.34 -13.98
C TRP A 237 -1.10 23.72 -15.35
N ALA A 238 -1.16 25.00 -15.73
CA ALA A 238 -0.57 25.52 -16.96
C ALA A 238 0.97 25.55 -16.93
N ARG A 239 1.59 25.56 -15.75
CA ARG A 239 3.06 25.62 -15.58
C ARG A 239 3.73 24.28 -15.42
N VAL A 240 3.00 23.27 -14.93
CA VAL A 240 3.58 21.93 -14.72
C VAL A 240 3.86 21.27 -16.08
N PRO A 241 5.10 20.87 -16.37
CA PRO A 241 5.48 20.28 -17.66
C PRO A 241 5.06 18.80 -17.72
N PHE A 242 3.76 18.54 -17.76
CA PHE A 242 3.24 17.17 -17.86
C PHE A 242 3.74 16.49 -19.14
N SER A 243 4.30 15.30 -19.00
CA SER A 243 4.82 14.51 -20.11
C SER A 243 3.68 13.78 -20.83
N PRO A 244 3.66 13.74 -22.17
CA PRO A 244 2.72 12.88 -22.89
C PRO A 244 2.98 11.38 -22.68
N ALA A 245 4.15 11.02 -22.15
CA ALA A 245 4.50 9.64 -21.79
C ALA A 245 4.00 9.23 -20.39
N LEU A 246 3.31 10.12 -19.67
CA LEU A 246 2.85 9.86 -18.31
C LEU A 246 1.80 8.75 -18.27
N THR A 247 2.06 7.73 -17.46
CA THR A 247 1.17 6.58 -17.24
C THR A 247 0.49 6.64 -15.88
N THR A 248 1.11 7.31 -14.89
CA THR A 248 0.57 7.45 -13.53
C THR A 248 0.67 8.89 -13.06
N LEU A 249 -0.47 9.44 -12.68
CA LEU A 249 -0.60 10.76 -12.07
C LEU A 249 -1.28 10.63 -10.71
N HIS A 250 -0.58 11.05 -9.65
CA HIS A 250 -1.08 11.09 -8.28
C HIS A 250 -0.98 12.52 -7.75
N LEU A 251 -2.12 13.14 -7.48
CA LEU A 251 -2.21 14.47 -6.88
C LEU A 251 -2.97 14.36 -5.55
N GLU A 252 -2.32 14.69 -4.45
CA GLU A 252 -2.92 14.71 -3.11
C GLU A 252 -2.70 16.10 -2.50
N GLN A 253 -3.76 16.79 -2.08
CA GLN A 253 -3.59 18.12 -1.49
C GLN A 253 -4.73 18.47 -0.54
N SER A 254 -4.41 19.23 0.51
CA SER A 254 -5.36 19.64 1.54
C SER A 254 -6.26 20.81 1.12
N ASP A 255 -5.75 21.97 0.64
CA ASP A 255 -6.57 23.20 0.61
C ASP A 255 -6.32 24.22 -0.53
N SER A 256 -5.45 23.94 -1.53
CA SER A 256 -5.13 24.94 -2.56
C SER A 256 -6.26 25.36 -3.50
N THR A 257 -6.02 26.47 -4.22
CA THR A 257 -6.79 26.88 -5.40
C THR A 257 -6.86 25.76 -6.41
N ASN A 258 -8.01 25.11 -6.48
CA ASN A 258 -8.27 24.09 -7.48
C ASN A 258 -8.33 24.73 -8.90
N PRO A 259 -7.98 24.00 -9.97
CA PRO A 259 -8.07 24.52 -11.33
C PRO A 259 -9.53 24.67 -11.76
N ASP A 260 -9.76 25.40 -12.85
CA ASP A 260 -11.01 25.32 -13.57
C ASP A 260 -11.10 23.97 -14.31
N PHE A 261 -12.31 23.45 -14.49
CA PHE A 261 -12.58 22.15 -15.12
C PHE A 261 -12.02 22.10 -16.53
N ALA A 262 -12.14 23.21 -17.26
CA ALA A 262 -11.62 23.33 -18.62
C ALA A 262 -10.09 23.23 -18.67
N GLU A 263 -9.39 23.79 -17.69
CA GLU A 263 -7.93 23.72 -17.59
C GLU A 263 -7.48 22.29 -17.26
N MET A 264 -8.11 21.66 -16.27
CA MET A 264 -7.83 20.27 -15.91
C MET A 264 -8.04 19.31 -17.10
N LEU A 265 -9.16 19.42 -17.81
CA LEU A 265 -9.40 18.62 -19.01
C LEU A 265 -8.38 18.88 -20.12
N GLN A 266 -7.97 20.15 -20.31
CA GLN A 266 -6.98 20.49 -21.31
C GLN A 266 -5.63 19.85 -21.01
N THR A 267 -5.25 19.77 -19.74
CA THR A 267 -4.06 19.05 -19.28
C THR A 267 -4.19 17.55 -19.53
N PHE A 268 -5.31 16.94 -19.14
CA PHE A 268 -5.52 15.50 -19.34
C PHE A 268 -5.54 15.10 -20.82
N ARG A 269 -6.00 15.96 -21.74
CA ARG A 269 -5.87 15.73 -23.19
C ARG A 269 -4.43 15.57 -23.65
N GLY A 270 -3.47 16.16 -22.94
CA GLY A 270 -2.05 16.00 -23.17
C GLY A 270 -1.47 14.67 -22.67
N LEU A 271 -2.25 13.83 -21.98
CA LEU A 271 -1.81 12.58 -21.32
C LEU A 271 -2.50 11.35 -21.93
N PRO A 272 -2.24 11.03 -23.22
CA PRO A 272 -2.97 9.98 -23.93
C PRO A 272 -2.66 8.57 -23.43
N LEU A 273 -1.55 8.36 -22.71
CA LEU A 273 -1.09 7.06 -22.21
C LEU A 273 -1.40 6.84 -20.72
N LEU A 274 -2.25 7.68 -20.12
CA LEU A 274 -2.55 7.60 -18.69
C LEU A 274 -3.29 6.30 -18.36
N GLU A 275 -2.69 5.50 -17.48
CA GLU A 275 -3.23 4.23 -16.99
C GLU A 275 -3.75 4.35 -15.56
N ASN A 276 -3.14 5.19 -14.71
CA ASN A 276 -3.51 5.35 -13.31
C ASN A 276 -3.70 6.83 -12.96
N LEU A 277 -4.89 7.20 -12.53
CA LEU A 277 -5.22 8.54 -12.07
C LEU A 277 -5.68 8.49 -10.61
N ILE A 278 -4.93 9.16 -9.73
CA ILE A 278 -5.23 9.24 -8.30
C ILE A 278 -5.38 10.72 -7.93
N LEU A 279 -6.57 11.12 -7.49
CA LEU A 279 -6.90 12.48 -7.08
C LEU A 279 -7.45 12.46 -5.65
N CYS A 280 -6.72 13.07 -4.72
CA CYS A 280 -7.11 13.19 -3.32
C CYS A 280 -7.29 14.67 -2.96
N GLY A 281 -8.53 15.10 -2.76
CA GLY A 281 -8.89 16.50 -2.49
C GLY A 281 -8.79 17.44 -3.70
N LYS A 282 -8.43 16.92 -4.88
CA LYS A 282 -8.09 17.70 -6.07
C LYS A 282 -9.13 17.60 -7.18
N PHE A 283 -10.15 18.44 -7.07
CA PHE A 283 -11.24 18.52 -8.04
C PHE A 283 -11.43 19.95 -8.50
N PRO A 284 -11.95 20.20 -9.72
CA PRO A 284 -12.15 21.55 -10.24
C PRO A 284 -13.03 22.44 -9.34
N GLN A 285 -12.75 23.75 -9.30
CA GLN A 285 -13.57 24.72 -8.55
C GLN A 285 -14.97 24.88 -9.14
N ASP A 286 -15.08 24.82 -10.47
CA ASP A 286 -16.33 24.87 -11.21
C ASP A 286 -16.80 23.47 -11.62
N GLY A 287 -18.11 23.27 -11.63
CA GLY A 287 -18.72 22.01 -12.05
C GLY A 287 -18.69 21.82 -13.56
N PHE A 288 -18.79 20.56 -13.98
CA PHE A 288 -18.94 20.21 -15.40
C PHE A 288 -20.16 20.90 -16.00
N GLN A 289 -19.94 21.70 -17.05
CA GLN A 289 -21.00 22.45 -17.69
C GLN A 289 -21.66 21.60 -18.79
N PRO A 290 -23.00 21.59 -18.95
CA PRO A 290 -23.69 20.77 -19.96
C PRO A 290 -23.27 21.00 -21.42
N ARG A 291 -22.67 22.15 -21.71
CA ARG A 291 -22.10 22.50 -23.02
C ARG A 291 -20.77 21.80 -23.33
N MET A 292 -20.12 21.24 -22.32
CA MET A 292 -18.82 20.58 -22.45
C MET A 292 -19.03 19.14 -22.89
N LYS A 293 -18.09 18.63 -23.69
CA LYS A 293 -18.08 17.21 -24.06
C LYS A 293 -17.24 16.44 -23.05
N PRO A 294 -17.72 15.29 -22.54
CA PRO A 294 -16.91 14.42 -21.70
C PRO A 294 -15.62 14.01 -22.41
N MET A 295 -14.54 13.94 -21.65
CA MET A 295 -13.25 13.47 -22.14
C MET A 295 -13.12 11.96 -21.92
N THR A 296 -12.75 11.22 -22.97
CA THR A 296 -12.48 9.79 -22.86
C THR A 296 -11.02 9.53 -22.50
N PHE A 297 -10.78 8.80 -21.41
CA PHE A 297 -9.50 8.14 -21.17
C PHE A 297 -9.53 6.77 -21.86
N SER A 298 -8.59 6.47 -22.74
CA SER A 298 -8.65 5.21 -23.53
C SER A 298 -7.90 4.04 -22.91
N TYR A 299 -6.92 4.31 -22.05
CA TYR A 299 -6.01 3.30 -21.48
C TYR A 299 -6.07 3.26 -19.95
N LEU A 300 -7.04 3.93 -19.34
CA LEU A 300 -7.15 4.00 -17.88
C LEU A 300 -7.49 2.61 -17.32
N LYS A 301 -6.65 2.14 -16.42
CA LYS A 301 -6.80 0.88 -15.68
C LYS A 301 -7.24 1.11 -14.25
N HIS A 302 -6.81 2.23 -13.65
CA HIS A 302 -7.15 2.58 -12.28
C HIS A 302 -7.51 4.05 -12.13
N LEU A 303 -8.67 4.30 -11.51
CA LEU A 303 -9.14 5.63 -11.13
C LEU A 303 -9.42 5.64 -9.63
N SER A 304 -8.64 6.38 -8.84
CA SER A 304 -8.88 6.57 -7.41
C SER A 304 -9.21 8.03 -7.11
N LEU A 305 -10.36 8.28 -6.49
CA LEU A 305 -10.88 9.61 -6.20
C LEU A 305 -11.24 9.70 -4.71
N THR A 306 -10.56 10.57 -3.97
CA THR A 306 -10.83 10.80 -2.54
C THR A 306 -11.25 12.24 -2.32
N GLY A 307 -12.41 12.50 -1.71
CA GLY A 307 -12.90 13.86 -1.48
C GLY A 307 -14.39 13.96 -1.17
N TRP A 308 -14.98 15.13 -1.43
CA TRP A 308 -16.40 15.41 -1.20
C TRP A 308 -17.27 14.89 -2.36
N GLY A 309 -18.48 14.40 -2.05
CA GLY A 309 -19.34 13.71 -3.02
C GLY A 309 -19.71 14.55 -4.23
N HIS A 310 -20.07 15.82 -4.02
CA HIS A 310 -20.43 16.73 -5.12
C HIS A 310 -19.24 17.03 -6.05
N LEU A 311 -18.01 17.14 -5.51
CA LEU A 311 -16.80 17.40 -6.28
C LEU A 311 -16.43 16.20 -7.15
N ILE A 312 -16.49 15.00 -6.55
CA ILE A 312 -16.26 13.73 -7.26
C ILE A 312 -17.31 13.57 -8.37
N GLY A 313 -18.59 13.70 -8.04
CA GLY A 313 -19.69 13.57 -9.01
C GLY A 313 -19.54 14.51 -10.20
N ASN A 314 -19.27 15.80 -9.93
CA ASN A 314 -19.03 16.79 -10.99
C ASN A 314 -17.86 16.43 -11.90
N PHE A 315 -16.78 15.89 -11.34
CA PHE A 315 -15.64 15.40 -12.11
C PHE A 315 -16.02 14.20 -13.00
N LEU A 316 -16.73 13.22 -12.44
CA LEU A 316 -17.16 12.02 -13.16
C LEU A 316 -18.05 12.34 -14.37
N LEU A 317 -18.92 13.35 -14.29
CA LEU A 317 -19.77 13.77 -15.42
C LEU A 317 -18.95 14.17 -16.66
N GLY A 318 -17.77 14.75 -16.45
CA GLY A 318 -16.92 15.27 -17.52
C GLY A 318 -15.92 14.28 -18.09
N ILE A 319 -15.95 13.02 -17.66
CA ILE A 319 -15.01 11.99 -18.13
C ILE A 319 -15.73 10.71 -18.57
N ARG A 320 -15.03 9.88 -19.33
CA ARG A 320 -15.41 8.53 -19.74
C ARG A 320 -14.21 7.61 -19.58
N VAL A 321 -14.43 6.39 -19.11
CA VAL A 321 -13.36 5.42 -18.85
C VAL A 321 -13.73 4.05 -19.46
N PRO A 322 -12.74 3.19 -19.76
CA PRO A 322 -12.99 1.81 -20.16
C PRO A 322 -13.75 1.03 -19.08
N LYS A 323 -14.51 0.00 -19.46
CA LYS A 323 -15.18 -0.88 -18.48
C LYS A 323 -14.21 -1.71 -17.63
N THR A 324 -13.03 -1.99 -18.17
CA THR A 324 -11.96 -2.69 -17.45
C THR A 324 -11.25 -1.79 -16.44
N THR A 325 -11.65 -0.53 -16.30
CA THR A 325 -11.08 0.38 -15.31
C THR A 325 -11.59 0.01 -13.92
N PHE A 326 -10.67 -0.28 -13.02
CA PHE A 326 -10.97 -0.34 -11.60
C PHE A 326 -11.17 1.07 -11.04
N ILE A 327 -12.35 1.32 -10.50
CA ILE A 327 -12.72 2.62 -9.91
C ILE A 327 -12.75 2.48 -8.39
N ASP A 328 -12.07 3.37 -7.69
CA ASP A 328 -12.01 3.43 -6.23
C ASP A 328 -12.40 4.85 -5.77
N ILE A 329 -13.48 4.97 -5.02
CA ILE A 329 -14.02 6.26 -4.58
C ILE A 329 -14.05 6.28 -3.07
N THR A 330 -13.48 7.31 -2.46
CA THR A 330 -13.44 7.49 -1.01
C THR A 330 -14.04 8.83 -0.63
N PHE A 331 -15.14 8.81 0.14
CA PHE A 331 -15.81 10.02 0.58
C PHE A 331 -15.27 10.53 1.93
N ASN A 332 -15.02 11.84 2.01
CA ASN A 332 -14.60 12.54 3.23
C ASN A 332 -15.78 13.28 3.89
N GLY A 333 -15.81 13.35 5.23
CA GLY A 333 -16.75 14.18 6.03
C GLY A 333 -17.99 13.42 6.51
N GLU A 334 -18.77 13.91 7.50
CA GLU A 334 -19.86 13.13 8.14
C GLU A 334 -21.29 13.72 8.00
N HIS A 335 -21.46 14.93 7.46
CA HIS A 335 -22.67 15.73 7.76
C HIS A 335 -23.59 16.14 6.60
N GLU A 336 -23.26 15.89 5.33
CA GLU A 336 -24.09 16.34 4.19
C GLU A 336 -24.13 15.35 3.00
N TRP A 337 -24.05 14.04 3.27
CA TRP A 337 -23.86 13.02 2.23
C TRP A 337 -25.02 12.83 1.25
N THR A 338 -26.27 13.03 1.68
CA THR A 338 -27.40 12.35 1.03
C THR A 338 -27.65 12.79 -0.41
N SER A 339 -27.74 14.09 -0.65
CA SER A 339 -27.93 14.64 -2.00
C SER A 339 -26.67 14.56 -2.87
N GLU A 340 -25.49 14.72 -2.27
CA GLU A 340 -24.21 14.77 -2.98
C GLU A 340 -23.77 13.39 -3.45
N VAL A 341 -23.93 12.40 -2.57
CA VAL A 341 -23.64 10.99 -2.87
C VAL A 341 -24.62 10.48 -3.92
N ASN A 342 -25.90 10.84 -3.86
CA ASN A 342 -26.86 10.45 -4.90
C ASN A 342 -26.44 11.00 -6.28
N ALA A 343 -26.09 12.29 -6.35
CA ALA A 343 -25.57 12.89 -7.58
C ALA A 343 -24.27 12.23 -8.06
N CYS A 344 -23.38 11.85 -7.15
CA CYS A 344 -22.15 11.11 -7.46
C CYS A 344 -22.45 9.72 -8.02
N VAL A 345 -23.32 8.95 -7.38
CA VAL A 345 -23.75 7.61 -7.82
C VAL A 345 -24.39 7.67 -9.22
N ALA A 346 -25.25 8.66 -9.46
CA ALA A 346 -25.79 8.93 -10.79
C ALA A 346 -24.69 9.18 -11.82
N SER A 347 -23.65 9.94 -11.44
CA SER A 347 -22.52 10.27 -12.31
C SER A 347 -21.63 9.05 -12.59
N ILE A 348 -21.45 8.14 -11.63
CA ILE A 348 -20.72 6.87 -11.82
C ILE A 348 -21.37 6.06 -12.94
N ARG A 349 -22.70 5.95 -12.94
CA ARG A 349 -23.44 5.23 -13.99
C ARG A 349 -23.16 5.79 -15.39
N GLU A 350 -23.01 7.11 -15.49
CA GLU A 350 -22.78 7.79 -16.77
C GLU A 350 -21.38 7.58 -17.35
N LEU A 351 -20.42 7.07 -16.56
CA LEU A 351 -19.05 6.82 -17.00
C LEU A 351 -18.95 5.83 -18.16
N TRP A 352 -19.86 4.86 -18.22
CA TRP A 352 -19.83 3.75 -19.18
C TRP A 352 -20.86 3.87 -20.33
N ARG A 353 -21.61 4.97 -20.43
CA ARG A 353 -22.80 5.08 -21.31
C ARG A 353 -22.52 5.01 -22.82
N ASP A 354 -21.32 5.37 -23.27
CA ASP A 354 -20.99 5.55 -24.70
C ASP A 354 -20.36 4.32 -25.40
N ASP A 355 -20.38 3.13 -24.78
CA ASP A 355 -19.84 1.90 -25.40
C ASP A 355 -20.84 1.31 -26.43
N PRO A 356 -20.45 1.14 -27.72
CA PRO A 356 -21.32 0.65 -28.79
C PRO A 356 -21.78 -0.81 -28.63
N LEU A 357 -21.24 -1.55 -27.66
CA LEU A 357 -21.84 -2.81 -27.21
C LEU A 357 -22.95 -2.47 -26.19
N GLU A 358 -24.20 -2.34 -26.67
CA GLU A 358 -25.40 -2.32 -25.82
C GLU A 358 -25.55 -3.68 -25.12
N TRP A 359 -24.98 -3.83 -23.93
CA TRP A 359 -25.34 -4.91 -23.00
C TRP A 359 -26.41 -4.34 -22.08
N ALA A 360 -27.63 -4.77 -22.33
CA ALA A 360 -28.83 -4.29 -21.69
C ALA A 360 -28.76 -4.44 -20.15
N LYS A 361 -28.95 -3.34 -19.41
CA LYS A 361 -29.31 -3.31 -17.97
C LYS A 361 -28.30 -4.02 -17.04
N ASP A 362 -27.21 -3.32 -16.72
CA ASP A 362 -26.40 -3.36 -15.49
C ASP A 362 -26.83 -4.44 -14.47
N SER A 363 -26.51 -5.71 -14.74
CA SER A 363 -26.80 -6.81 -13.81
C SER A 363 -25.65 -6.86 -12.81
N LEU A 364 -25.80 -6.14 -11.70
CA LEU A 364 -24.90 -6.28 -10.56
C LEU A 364 -25.07 -7.68 -9.98
N GLU A 365 -24.02 -8.48 -9.99
CA GLU A 365 -24.12 -9.87 -9.56
C GLU A 365 -23.51 -10.13 -8.19
N PHE A 366 -22.46 -9.37 -7.84
CA PHE A 366 -21.70 -9.58 -6.63
C PHE A 366 -21.40 -8.26 -5.91
N ILE A 367 -21.59 -8.29 -4.59
CA ILE A 367 -21.18 -7.25 -3.66
C ILE A 367 -20.34 -7.88 -2.56
N ASN A 368 -19.18 -7.31 -2.29
CA ASN A 368 -18.47 -7.48 -1.03
C ASN A 368 -18.68 -6.25 -0.16
N PHE A 369 -19.32 -6.47 0.98
CA PHE A 369 -19.50 -5.49 2.04
C PHE A 369 -18.48 -5.73 3.13
N THR A 370 -17.65 -4.73 3.39
CA THR A 370 -16.67 -4.78 4.48
C THR A 370 -16.83 -3.57 5.39
N ALA A 371 -17.15 -3.82 6.67
CA ALA A 371 -17.14 -2.82 7.73
C ALA A 371 -15.97 -3.10 8.68
N VAL A 372 -15.03 -2.15 8.80
CA VAL A 372 -13.84 -2.26 9.65
C VAL A 372 -13.93 -1.25 10.80
N ALA A 373 -13.39 -1.63 11.97
CA ALA A 373 -13.51 -0.92 13.24
C ALA A 373 -13.59 0.62 13.16
N ASN A 374 -14.72 1.15 13.64
CA ASN A 374 -15.04 2.52 14.05
C ASN A 374 -14.91 3.68 13.04
N SER A 375 -14.42 3.48 11.82
CA SER A 375 -14.27 4.61 10.88
C SER A 375 -14.26 4.28 9.39
N HIS A 376 -14.47 3.03 8.96
CA HIS A 376 -14.36 2.68 7.54
C HIS A 376 -15.45 1.68 7.10
N LEU A 377 -16.22 2.09 6.10
CA LEU A 377 -17.21 1.26 5.43
C LEU A 377 -16.83 1.15 3.95
N ASN A 378 -16.70 -0.07 3.46
CA ASN A 378 -16.36 -0.35 2.07
C ASN A 378 -17.46 -1.20 1.41
N PHE A 379 -17.84 -0.80 0.21
CA PHE A 379 -18.64 -1.57 -0.71
C PHE A 379 -17.84 -1.80 -1.99
N ALA A 380 -17.54 -3.05 -2.28
CA ALA A 380 -16.86 -3.48 -3.49
C ALA A 380 -17.86 -4.20 -4.40
N PHE A 381 -18.00 -3.70 -5.63
CA PHE A 381 -19.00 -4.13 -6.59
C PHE A 381 -18.36 -4.79 -7.80
N ARG A 382 -18.99 -5.86 -8.31
CA ARG A 382 -18.62 -6.54 -9.56
C ARG A 382 -19.86 -6.74 -10.44
N PHE A 383 -19.68 -6.50 -11.73
CA PHE A 383 -20.75 -6.48 -12.73
C PHE A 383 -20.67 -7.63 -13.76
N ASP A 384 -19.73 -8.56 -13.58
CA ASP A 384 -19.52 -9.71 -14.48
C ASP A 384 -19.92 -11.03 -13.80
N ASP A 385 -20.28 -12.02 -14.61
CA ASP A 385 -20.52 -13.43 -14.22
C ASP A 385 -19.38 -13.99 -13.37
N VAL A 386 -19.65 -14.22 -12.08
CA VAL A 386 -18.71 -14.88 -11.15
C VAL A 386 -19.00 -16.38 -11.14
N PRO A 387 -18.06 -17.24 -11.57
CA PRO A 387 -18.19 -18.69 -11.43
C PRO A 387 -18.51 -19.11 -9.98
N GLU A 388 -19.50 -19.99 -9.80
CA GLU A 388 -19.90 -20.56 -8.49
C GLU A 388 -18.75 -21.25 -7.72
N ALA A 389 -17.67 -21.60 -8.41
CA ALA A 389 -16.56 -22.44 -7.93
C ALA A 389 -15.23 -21.68 -7.70
N LEU A 390 -15.23 -20.35 -7.63
CA LEU A 390 -13.99 -19.59 -7.38
C LEU A 390 -13.51 -19.77 -5.94
N ASP A 391 -12.23 -20.11 -5.77
CA ASP A 391 -11.52 -20.07 -4.49
C ASP A 391 -11.31 -18.60 -4.08
N TRP A 392 -11.81 -18.24 -2.91
CA TRP A 392 -12.05 -16.86 -2.47
C TRP A 392 -10.78 -16.17 -1.93
N GLU A 393 -9.72 -16.94 -1.72
CA GLU A 393 -8.43 -16.48 -1.17
C GLU A 393 -7.59 -15.68 -2.18
N HIS A 394 -7.97 -15.65 -3.46
CA HIS A 394 -7.24 -14.96 -4.51
C HIS A 394 -8.14 -13.97 -5.25
N HIS A 395 -8.26 -12.78 -4.66
CA HIS A 395 -8.49 -11.49 -5.32
C HIS A 395 -8.79 -11.52 -6.85
N ASP A 396 -10.06 -11.41 -7.21
CA ASP A 396 -10.45 -10.77 -8.47
C ASP A 396 -10.77 -9.30 -8.17
N ASN A 397 -10.05 -8.38 -8.82
CA ASN A 397 -10.19 -6.93 -8.59
C ASN A 397 -11.65 -6.49 -8.83
N PRO A 398 -12.32 -5.87 -7.84
CA PRO A 398 -13.66 -5.33 -8.04
C PRO A 398 -13.66 -4.29 -9.17
N HIS A 399 -14.80 -4.08 -9.83
CA HIS A 399 -14.92 -3.04 -10.85
C HIS A 399 -15.06 -1.65 -10.23
N LEU A 400 -15.72 -1.59 -9.06
CA LEU A 400 -16.00 -0.36 -8.34
C LEU A 400 -15.88 -0.59 -6.83
N ASN A 401 -15.06 0.22 -6.17
CA ASN A 401 -14.99 0.34 -4.72
C ASN A 401 -15.54 1.69 -4.30
N ILE A 402 -16.38 1.67 -3.26
CA ILE A 402 -16.90 2.87 -2.62
C ILE A 402 -16.59 2.76 -1.12
N ASN A 403 -15.78 3.69 -0.63
CA ASN A 403 -15.33 3.79 0.75
C ASN A 403 -15.95 5.02 1.41
N PHE A 404 -16.36 4.87 2.66
CA PHE A 404 -16.81 5.95 3.52
C PHE A 404 -15.90 6.02 4.75
N LEU A 405 -15.32 7.20 5.00
CA LEU A 405 -14.49 7.47 6.16
C LEU A 405 -15.28 8.27 7.19
N PHE A 406 -15.43 7.69 8.39
CA PHE A 406 -16.14 8.32 9.51
C PHE A 406 -15.13 8.83 10.55
N SER A 407 -15.37 10.01 11.10
CA SER A 407 -14.60 10.58 12.22
C SER A 407 -15.12 10.11 13.58
N SER A 408 -16.34 9.57 13.63
CA SER A 408 -17.07 9.09 14.79
C SER A 408 -17.90 7.84 14.44
N PRO A 409 -18.18 6.95 15.41
CA PRO A 409 -19.02 5.78 15.18
C PRO A 409 -20.49 6.19 15.01
N GLY A 410 -20.88 6.57 13.80
CA GLY A 410 -22.26 6.83 13.38
C GLY A 410 -22.87 5.61 12.67
N SER A 411 -24.21 5.55 12.60
CA SER A 411 -24.89 4.52 11.81
C SER A 411 -24.48 4.60 10.33
N PRO A 412 -24.28 3.48 9.63
CA PRO A 412 -24.03 3.49 8.20
C PRO A 412 -25.18 4.22 7.48
N ASP A 413 -24.83 5.09 6.53
CA ASP A 413 -25.82 5.89 5.81
C ASP A 413 -26.64 5.00 4.86
N LEU A 414 -27.86 4.63 5.30
CA LEU A 414 -28.82 3.86 4.51
C LEU A 414 -29.33 4.64 3.28
N GLU A 415 -29.12 5.97 3.23
CA GLU A 415 -29.52 6.78 2.09
C GLU A 415 -28.59 6.61 0.88
N PHE A 416 -27.29 6.33 1.11
CA PHE A 416 -26.39 5.91 0.02
C PHE A 416 -26.93 4.65 -0.66
N LEU A 417 -27.34 3.67 0.14
CA LEU A 417 -27.89 2.41 -0.36
C LEU A 417 -29.19 2.63 -1.14
N SER A 418 -30.05 3.51 -0.63
CA SER A 418 -31.26 3.93 -1.35
C SER A 418 -30.92 4.56 -2.71
N SER A 419 -29.95 5.47 -2.74
CA SER A 419 -29.46 6.12 -3.97
C SER A 419 -28.85 5.11 -4.96
N PHE A 420 -28.11 4.13 -4.46
CA PHE A 420 -27.53 3.07 -5.28
C PHE A 420 -28.62 2.19 -5.90
N ARG A 421 -29.69 1.86 -5.16
CA ARG A 421 -30.85 1.11 -5.66
C ARG A 421 -31.63 1.85 -6.75
N GLU A 422 -31.65 3.19 -6.71
CA GLU A 422 -32.29 4.00 -7.74
C GLU A 422 -31.51 3.98 -9.07
N HIS A 423 -30.18 3.90 -9.00
CA HIS A 423 -29.31 4.05 -10.16
C HIS A 423 -28.80 2.72 -10.73
N PHE A 424 -28.67 1.69 -9.91
CA PHE A 424 -28.21 0.36 -10.27
C PHE A 424 -29.28 -0.70 -9.99
N ASN A 425 -29.41 -1.68 -10.89
CA ASN A 425 -30.40 -2.75 -10.71
C ASN A 425 -29.90 -3.79 -9.70
N LEU A 426 -30.22 -3.61 -8.43
CA LEU A 426 -29.87 -4.58 -7.38
C LEU A 426 -30.65 -5.90 -7.46
N ASN A 427 -31.74 -5.96 -8.23
CA ASN A 427 -32.52 -7.19 -8.35
C ASN A 427 -31.80 -8.28 -9.14
N SER A 428 -30.64 -7.99 -9.73
CA SER A 428 -29.75 -8.99 -10.32
C SER A 428 -28.71 -9.55 -9.32
N LEU A 429 -28.67 -9.03 -8.09
CA LEU A 429 -27.64 -9.42 -7.12
C LEU A 429 -27.83 -10.88 -6.73
N SER A 430 -26.82 -11.69 -7.03
CA SER A 430 -26.82 -13.13 -6.87
C SER A 430 -26.01 -13.58 -5.66
N MET A 431 -25.00 -12.80 -5.27
CA MET A 431 -24.02 -13.14 -4.25
C MET A 431 -23.65 -11.94 -3.37
N LEU A 432 -23.57 -12.18 -2.07
CA LEU A 432 -23.14 -11.20 -1.07
C LEU A 432 -22.02 -11.80 -0.22
N HIS A 433 -20.88 -11.12 -0.18
CA HIS A 433 -19.87 -11.35 0.83
C HIS A 433 -20.01 -10.27 1.91
N TYR A 434 -20.08 -10.70 3.16
CA TYR A 434 -20.33 -9.82 4.30
C TYR A 434 -19.25 -10.01 5.36
N THR A 435 -18.53 -8.94 5.64
CA THR A 435 -17.53 -8.85 6.70
C THR A 435 -17.85 -7.64 7.57
N ASN A 436 -18.13 -7.85 8.85
CA ASN A 436 -18.31 -6.78 9.83
C ASN A 436 -17.45 -7.01 11.08
N ASN A 437 -16.31 -6.32 11.11
CA ASN A 437 -15.38 -6.28 12.25
C ASN A 437 -15.53 -5.00 13.07
N SER A 438 -16.62 -4.27 12.87
CA SER A 438 -16.89 -3.01 13.56
C SER A 438 -17.91 -3.19 14.69
N HIS A 439 -17.95 -2.23 15.62
CA HIS A 439 -19.04 -2.13 16.61
C HIS A 439 -20.32 -1.50 16.01
N LEU A 440 -20.33 -1.17 14.72
CA LEU A 440 -21.48 -0.57 14.06
C LEU A 440 -22.57 -1.63 13.91
N ALA A 441 -23.77 -1.31 14.40
CA ALA A 441 -24.95 -2.13 14.19
C ALA A 441 -25.39 -2.05 12.72
N CYS A 442 -24.81 -2.93 11.89
CA CYS A 442 -25.12 -3.02 10.46
C CYS A 442 -26.33 -3.94 10.17
N ARG A 443 -27.10 -4.33 11.19
CA ARG A 443 -28.35 -5.07 11.04
C ARG A 443 -29.28 -4.40 10.02
N SER A 444 -29.45 -3.08 10.08
CA SER A 444 -30.30 -2.33 9.14
C SER A 444 -29.84 -2.45 7.69
N VAL A 445 -28.52 -2.53 7.44
CA VAL A 445 -27.97 -2.77 6.10
C VAL A 445 -28.39 -4.16 5.60
N LEU A 446 -28.24 -5.20 6.42
CA LEU A 446 -28.69 -6.56 6.06
C LEU A 446 -30.21 -6.63 5.85
N GLU A 447 -30.98 -6.03 6.75
CA GLU A 447 -32.45 -6.11 6.79
C GLU A 447 -33.11 -5.26 5.69
N GLU A 448 -32.74 -3.99 5.56
CA GLU A 448 -33.42 -3.07 4.65
C GLU A 448 -32.92 -3.19 3.20
N PHE A 449 -31.63 -3.52 3.02
CA PHE A 449 -31.01 -3.51 1.70
C PHE A 449 -30.92 -4.89 1.05
N PHE A 450 -30.48 -5.91 1.79
CA PHE A 450 -30.21 -7.24 1.23
C PHE A 450 -31.35 -8.25 1.42
N ALA A 451 -32.13 -8.18 2.51
CA ALA A 451 -33.10 -9.21 2.87
C ALA A 451 -34.23 -9.40 1.84
N HIS A 452 -34.56 -8.38 1.05
CA HIS A 452 -35.69 -8.45 0.10
C HIS A 452 -35.25 -8.60 -1.36
N LEU A 453 -34.00 -8.97 -1.60
CA LEU A 453 -33.49 -9.16 -2.96
C LEU A 453 -34.02 -10.48 -3.55
N PRO A 454 -34.62 -10.45 -4.76
CA PRO A 454 -35.41 -11.56 -5.29
C PRO A 454 -34.56 -12.74 -5.75
N ILE A 455 -33.26 -12.54 -6.05
CA ILE A 455 -32.37 -13.57 -6.58
C ILE A 455 -31.05 -13.67 -5.80
N LEU A 456 -30.98 -13.17 -4.56
CA LEU A 456 -29.77 -13.34 -3.75
C LEU A 456 -29.67 -14.81 -3.31
N HIS A 457 -28.91 -15.62 -4.05
CA HIS A 457 -28.81 -17.07 -3.86
C HIS A 457 -27.77 -17.47 -2.82
N SER A 458 -26.72 -16.65 -2.64
CA SER A 458 -25.58 -16.95 -1.79
C SER A 458 -25.20 -15.79 -0.88
N ILE A 459 -24.95 -16.10 0.40
CA ILE A 459 -24.35 -15.18 1.36
C ILE A 459 -23.16 -15.87 2.02
N ALA A 460 -22.01 -15.19 2.03
CA ALA A 460 -20.82 -15.61 2.75
C ALA A 460 -20.52 -14.65 3.91
N PHE A 461 -20.30 -15.17 5.10
CA PHE A 461 -19.86 -14.41 6.26
C PHE A 461 -18.41 -14.78 6.60
N TRP A 462 -17.50 -13.82 6.50
CA TRP A 462 -16.07 -14.04 6.75
C TRP A 462 -15.60 -13.20 7.93
N GLY A 463 -14.98 -13.85 8.92
CA GLY A 463 -14.34 -13.20 10.07
C GLY A 463 -15.27 -12.42 11.02
N CYS A 464 -16.60 -12.45 10.83
CA CYS A 464 -17.54 -11.55 11.52
C CYS A 464 -18.70 -12.26 12.24
N ASP A 465 -19.41 -11.60 13.16
CA ASP A 465 -20.56 -12.21 13.86
C ASP A 465 -21.84 -12.20 13.00
N MET A 466 -22.41 -13.38 12.74
CA MET A 466 -23.67 -13.55 12.01
C MET A 466 -24.94 -13.37 12.86
N SER A 467 -24.84 -12.96 14.12
CA SER A 467 -25.99 -12.86 15.03
C SER A 467 -27.11 -11.95 14.49
N ASP A 468 -26.77 -10.80 13.90
CA ASP A 468 -27.75 -9.90 13.29
C ASP A 468 -28.54 -10.59 12.17
N PHE A 469 -27.85 -11.34 11.31
CA PHE A 469 -28.48 -12.13 10.25
C PHE A 469 -29.42 -13.21 10.82
N LEU A 470 -28.98 -13.94 11.84
CA LEU A 470 -29.83 -14.95 12.49
C LEU A 470 -31.05 -14.34 13.19
N HIS A 471 -30.91 -13.15 13.78
CA HIS A 471 -32.02 -12.41 14.36
C HIS A 471 -33.03 -11.97 13.30
N ILE A 472 -32.57 -11.44 12.16
CA ILE A 472 -33.45 -11.09 11.02
C ILE A 472 -34.26 -12.29 10.55
N LEU A 473 -33.64 -13.47 10.46
CA LEU A 473 -34.33 -14.70 10.06
C LEU A 473 -35.30 -15.25 11.13
N ASP A 474 -34.97 -15.13 12.42
CA ASP A 474 -35.85 -15.59 13.51
C ASP A 474 -37.05 -14.66 13.73
N ASP A 475 -36.87 -13.36 13.49
CA ASP A 475 -37.90 -12.32 13.57
C ASP A 475 -38.82 -12.32 12.32
N ASP A 476 -38.51 -13.11 11.29
CA ASP A 476 -39.26 -13.14 10.03
C ASP A 476 -40.72 -13.62 10.23
N PRO A 477 -41.73 -12.77 9.97
CA PRO A 477 -43.13 -13.15 10.14
C PRO A 477 -43.56 -14.31 9.23
N ALA A 478 -42.88 -14.55 8.11
CA ALA A 478 -43.17 -15.70 7.23
C ALA A 478 -42.83 -17.04 7.91
N CYS A 479 -41.88 -17.06 8.85
CA CYS A 479 -41.52 -18.24 9.64
C CYS A 479 -42.56 -18.57 10.73
N ALA A 480 -43.46 -17.64 11.08
CA ALA A 480 -44.52 -17.87 12.07
C ALA A 480 -45.78 -18.54 11.49
N VAL A 481 -46.01 -18.40 10.18
CA VAL A 481 -47.24 -18.86 9.49
C VAL A 481 -47.23 -20.37 9.18
N THR A 482 -46.07 -21.02 9.28
CA THR A 482 -45.89 -22.45 8.96
C THR A 482 -46.27 -23.42 10.08
N GLN A 483 -46.70 -22.94 11.25
CA GLN A 483 -47.31 -23.81 12.26
C GLN A 483 -48.76 -24.11 11.88
N PRO A 484 -49.18 -25.40 11.80
CA PRO A 484 -50.54 -25.75 11.44
C PRO A 484 -51.49 -25.32 12.55
N SER A 485 -52.25 -24.24 12.34
CA SER A 485 -53.40 -23.93 13.16
C SER A 485 -54.51 -24.94 12.86
N GLU A 486 -54.69 -25.88 13.77
CA GLU A 486 -55.97 -26.56 13.96
C GLU A 486 -56.99 -25.50 14.38
N GLU A 487 -57.67 -24.88 13.41
CA GLU A 487 -59.09 -24.52 13.45
C GLU A 487 -59.45 -23.68 12.23
N GLY A 488 -60.48 -24.14 11.51
CA GLY A 488 -60.92 -23.53 10.26
C GLY A 488 -61.43 -22.10 10.46
N SER A 489 -60.72 -21.14 9.89
CA SER A 489 -61.35 -19.95 9.35
C SER A 489 -60.59 -19.51 8.10
N ALA A 490 -61.31 -19.42 6.99
CA ALA A 490 -60.79 -18.92 5.73
C ALA A 490 -60.54 -17.41 5.89
N VAL A 491 -59.31 -17.06 6.27
CA VAL A 491 -58.77 -15.72 6.10
C VAL A 491 -57.83 -15.78 4.92
N ASN A 492 -58.05 -14.92 3.93
CA ASN A 492 -57.17 -14.71 2.79
C ASN A 492 -55.75 -14.41 3.29
N SER A 493 -54.92 -15.45 3.38
CA SER A 493 -53.50 -15.32 3.68
C SER A 493 -52.84 -14.73 2.43
N THR A 494 -52.61 -13.42 2.44
CA THR A 494 -51.58 -12.82 1.60
C THR A 494 -50.27 -13.48 1.98
N ALA A 495 -49.76 -14.37 1.15
CA ALA A 495 -48.49 -15.05 1.37
C ALA A 495 -47.39 -13.99 1.60
N VAL A 496 -46.86 -13.92 2.82
CA VAL A 496 -45.77 -13.01 3.17
C VAL A 496 -44.49 -13.59 2.58
N THR A 497 -43.83 -12.85 1.70
CA THR A 497 -42.53 -13.26 1.16
C THR A 497 -41.51 -13.27 2.29
N PRO A 498 -40.78 -14.39 2.51
CA PRO A 498 -39.77 -14.45 3.57
C PRO A 498 -38.57 -13.56 3.25
N CYS A 499 -37.83 -13.21 4.30
CA CYS A 499 -36.51 -12.61 4.19
C CYS A 499 -35.53 -13.59 3.51
N PHE A 500 -34.76 -13.06 2.57
CA PHE A 500 -33.84 -13.77 1.70
C PHE A 500 -34.53 -14.92 0.93
N PRO A 501 -35.51 -14.61 0.05
CA PRO A 501 -36.41 -15.61 -0.52
C PRO A 501 -35.70 -16.58 -1.47
N ALA A 502 -34.63 -16.17 -2.14
CA ALA A 502 -33.86 -17.02 -3.05
C ALA A 502 -32.61 -17.66 -2.42
N LEU A 503 -32.35 -17.39 -1.14
CA LEU A 503 -31.13 -17.84 -0.49
C LEU A 503 -31.11 -19.36 -0.36
N HIS A 504 -30.09 -19.96 -0.95
CA HIS A 504 -29.93 -21.41 -1.06
C HIS A 504 -28.55 -21.88 -0.57
N LEU A 505 -27.54 -21.00 -0.64
CA LEU A 505 -26.16 -21.23 -0.20
C LEU A 505 -25.78 -20.26 0.93
N LEU A 506 -25.32 -20.80 2.05
CA LEU A 506 -24.77 -20.05 3.17
C LEU A 506 -23.35 -20.53 3.47
N LYS A 507 -22.38 -19.61 3.43
CA LYS A 507 -20.98 -19.89 3.80
C LYS A 507 -20.59 -19.13 5.06
N ILE A 508 -19.88 -19.80 5.96
CA ILE A 508 -19.42 -19.25 7.23
C ILE A 508 -17.94 -19.59 7.36
N GLU A 509 -17.10 -18.56 7.42
CA GLU A 509 -15.65 -18.72 7.42
C GLU A 509 -14.99 -17.87 8.50
N ASP A 510 -13.95 -18.43 9.12
CA ASP A 510 -13.11 -17.76 10.13
C ASP A 510 -13.88 -17.14 11.31
N GLN A 511 -14.96 -17.78 11.77
CA GLN A 511 -15.75 -17.30 12.90
C GLN A 511 -15.40 -18.00 14.21
N HIS A 512 -15.51 -17.25 15.32
CA HIS A 512 -15.51 -17.83 16.66
C HIS A 512 -16.94 -18.13 17.12
N PHE A 513 -17.32 -19.41 17.11
CA PHE A 513 -18.59 -19.85 17.69
C PHE A 513 -18.53 -19.67 19.22
N LYS A 514 -19.53 -18.99 19.80
CA LYS A 514 -19.66 -18.76 21.25
C LYS A 514 -21.06 -19.14 21.73
N GLY A 515 -21.16 -19.84 22.86
CA GLY A 515 -22.44 -20.19 23.48
C GLY A 515 -23.30 -21.11 22.60
N ASN A 516 -24.63 -20.95 22.65
CA ASN A 516 -25.60 -21.83 21.96
C ASN A 516 -25.79 -21.47 20.47
N ARG A 517 -24.75 -20.98 19.79
CA ARG A 517 -24.87 -20.42 18.43
C ARG A 517 -25.23 -21.49 17.39
N ILE A 518 -24.73 -22.71 17.56
CA ILE A 518 -25.11 -23.88 16.75
C ILE A 518 -26.60 -24.21 16.91
N ASP A 519 -27.11 -24.25 18.15
CA ASP A 519 -28.54 -24.50 18.40
C ASP A 519 -29.41 -23.39 17.79
N THR A 520 -28.94 -22.14 17.81
CA THR A 520 -29.62 -21.03 17.14
C THR A 520 -29.64 -21.21 15.63
N ILE A 521 -28.53 -21.60 15.00
CA ILE A 521 -28.48 -21.87 13.55
C ILE A 521 -29.47 -22.97 13.18
N ILE A 522 -29.43 -24.11 13.87
CA ILE A 522 -30.35 -25.23 13.65
C ILE A 522 -31.81 -24.77 13.77
N ARG A 523 -32.13 -24.05 14.86
CA ARG A 523 -33.49 -23.56 15.12
C ARG A 523 -33.96 -22.57 14.06
N VAL A 524 -33.11 -21.64 13.64
CA VAL A 524 -33.48 -20.55 12.73
C VAL A 524 -33.56 -21.05 11.29
N LEU A 525 -32.57 -21.81 10.83
CA LEU A 525 -32.59 -22.38 9.48
C LEU A 525 -33.70 -23.41 9.30
N GLY A 526 -33.97 -24.24 10.33
CA GLY A 526 -35.04 -25.24 10.30
C GLY A 526 -36.47 -24.66 10.35
N LYS A 527 -36.64 -23.39 10.73
CA LYS A 527 -37.95 -22.70 10.71
C LYS A 527 -38.31 -22.10 9.35
N ARG A 528 -37.38 -22.05 8.40
CA ARG A 528 -37.61 -21.40 7.11
C ARG A 528 -38.78 -22.07 6.35
N PRO A 529 -39.62 -21.30 5.64
CA PRO A 529 -40.77 -21.87 4.93
C PRO A 529 -40.37 -22.89 3.85
N LYS A 530 -41.26 -23.85 3.58
CA LYS A 530 -41.04 -24.87 2.54
C LYS A 530 -40.79 -24.23 1.17
N GLY A 531 -39.71 -24.64 0.50
CA GLY A 531 -39.25 -24.09 -0.77
C GLY A 531 -38.26 -22.92 -0.64
N HIS A 532 -37.98 -22.46 0.59
CA HIS A 532 -37.01 -21.41 0.88
C HIS A 532 -35.93 -21.87 1.86
N GLY A 533 -35.73 -23.18 2.00
CA GLY A 533 -34.67 -23.75 2.84
C GLY A 533 -33.28 -23.48 2.26
N ILE A 534 -32.27 -23.51 3.15
CA ILE A 534 -30.87 -23.55 2.74
C ILE A 534 -30.56 -24.98 2.33
N ALA A 535 -30.07 -25.21 1.11
CA ALA A 535 -29.68 -26.54 0.66
C ALA A 535 -28.16 -26.76 0.76
N PHE A 536 -27.38 -25.68 0.68
CA PHE A 536 -25.93 -25.73 0.80
C PHE A 536 -25.46 -24.91 1.99
N LEU A 537 -24.85 -25.57 2.97
CA LEU A 537 -24.23 -24.92 4.12
C LEU A 537 -22.76 -25.32 4.17
N SER A 538 -21.87 -24.33 4.27
CA SER A 538 -20.44 -24.54 4.38
C SER A 538 -19.90 -23.78 5.59
N ILE A 539 -19.12 -24.47 6.44
CA ILE A 539 -18.50 -23.91 7.64
C ILE A 539 -17.01 -24.28 7.66
N HIS A 540 -16.13 -23.33 7.34
CA HIS A 540 -14.69 -23.56 7.27
C HIS A 540 -13.90 -22.67 8.23
N ASP A 541 -12.77 -23.17 8.72
CA ASP A 541 -11.80 -22.44 9.56
C ASP A 541 -12.42 -21.72 10.76
N CYS A 542 -13.53 -22.24 11.26
CA CYS A 542 -14.23 -21.69 12.41
C CYS A 542 -13.71 -22.31 13.71
N ALA A 543 -13.58 -21.48 14.75
CA ALA A 543 -13.17 -21.91 16.08
C ALA A 543 -14.38 -22.30 16.95
N ASN A 544 -14.18 -23.27 17.85
CA ASN A 544 -15.20 -23.83 18.76
C ASN A 544 -16.38 -24.52 18.07
N ILE A 545 -16.14 -25.15 16.91
CA ILE A 545 -17.03 -26.12 16.30
C ILE A 545 -16.25 -27.44 16.15
N ASP A 546 -16.85 -28.55 16.57
CA ASP A 546 -16.25 -29.87 16.44
C ASP A 546 -17.08 -30.80 15.54
N GLU A 547 -16.56 -32.01 15.32
CA GLU A 547 -17.20 -33.01 14.46
C GLU A 547 -18.58 -33.43 15.01
N MET A 548 -18.78 -33.42 16.33
CA MET A 548 -20.07 -33.76 16.93
C MET A 548 -21.11 -32.67 16.63
N ASP A 549 -20.72 -31.41 16.72
CA ASP A 549 -21.59 -30.29 16.37
C ASP A 549 -21.90 -30.23 14.87
N ALA A 550 -20.93 -30.55 14.01
CA ALA A 550 -21.13 -30.68 12.57
C ALA A 550 -22.16 -31.77 12.22
N GLU A 551 -22.04 -32.96 12.82
CA GLU A 551 -23.04 -34.03 12.65
C GLU A 551 -24.42 -33.64 13.21
N ARG A 552 -24.47 -32.93 14.35
CA ARG A 552 -25.74 -32.41 14.91
C ARG A 552 -26.45 -31.45 13.95
N ILE A 553 -25.71 -30.58 13.25
CA ILE A 553 -26.28 -29.68 12.24
C ILE A 553 -26.86 -30.49 11.08
N LYS A 554 -26.10 -31.46 10.57
CA LYS A 554 -26.49 -32.33 9.46
C LYS A 554 -27.72 -33.18 9.78
N GLU A 555 -27.80 -33.73 10.99
CA GLU A 555 -28.97 -34.51 11.44
C GLU A 555 -30.22 -33.64 11.64
N ALA A 556 -30.04 -32.41 12.17
CA ALA A 556 -31.15 -31.54 12.52
C ALA A 556 -31.71 -30.73 11.33
N LEU A 557 -30.96 -30.61 10.23
CA LEU A 557 -31.35 -29.93 8.99
C LEU A 557 -31.37 -30.93 7.81
N PRO A 558 -32.39 -31.82 7.73
CA PRO A 558 -32.46 -32.87 6.71
C PRO A 558 -32.73 -32.35 5.29
N ASP A 559 -33.11 -31.08 5.15
CA ASP A 559 -33.36 -30.41 3.87
C ASP A 559 -32.07 -29.88 3.20
N LEU A 560 -30.89 -30.10 3.81
CA LEU A 560 -29.60 -29.77 3.21
C LEU A 560 -29.22 -30.82 2.14
N ASP A 561 -29.04 -30.39 0.90
CA ASP A 561 -28.50 -31.20 -0.19
C ASP A 561 -27.00 -31.51 0.02
N SER A 562 -26.26 -30.55 0.58
CA SER A 562 -24.85 -30.75 0.95
C SER A 562 -24.44 -29.87 2.13
N PHE A 563 -23.66 -30.45 3.03
CA PHE A 563 -23.04 -29.78 4.17
C PHE A 563 -21.54 -30.04 4.13
N ASP A 564 -20.75 -28.97 4.03
CA ASP A 564 -19.29 -29.02 4.04
C ASP A 564 -18.73 -28.37 5.31
N TRP A 565 -17.79 -29.03 5.96
CA TRP A 565 -17.19 -28.55 7.20
C TRP A 565 -15.70 -28.91 7.26
N SER A 566 -14.87 -27.93 7.59
CA SER A 566 -13.47 -28.15 7.96
C SER A 566 -13.18 -27.67 9.37
N LYS A 567 -12.27 -28.37 10.03
CA LYS A 567 -11.74 -27.96 11.33
C LYS A 567 -10.60 -26.96 11.11
N LYS A 568 -10.58 -25.85 11.88
CA LYS A 568 -9.44 -24.94 11.90
C LYS A 568 -8.21 -25.68 12.45
N ASP A 569 -7.22 -25.94 11.60
CA ASP A 569 -5.96 -26.56 12.00
C ASP A 569 -5.07 -25.54 12.73
N LEU A 570 -5.14 -25.52 14.06
CA LEU A 570 -4.33 -24.65 14.93
C LEU A 570 -2.81 -24.98 14.93
N GLN A 571 -2.31 -25.76 13.97
CA GLN A 571 -0.88 -26.10 13.88
C GLN A 571 -0.04 -25.03 13.14
N ASP A 572 -0.65 -24.15 12.36
CA ASP A 572 0.10 -23.15 11.56
C ASP A 572 0.22 -21.77 12.22
N GLU A 573 -0.46 -21.50 13.35
CA GLU A 573 -0.34 -20.21 14.08
C GLU A 573 0.81 -20.17 15.12
N LEU A 574 1.65 -21.22 15.22
CA LEU A 574 2.80 -21.25 16.14
C LEU A 574 4.17 -21.02 15.47
N GLU A 575 4.21 -20.75 14.17
CA GLU A 575 5.43 -20.38 13.44
C GLU A 575 5.29 -19.06 12.67
N PHE A 576 4.95 -17.93 13.31
CA PHE A 576 5.33 -16.60 12.80
C PHE A 576 5.54 -15.57 13.91
#